data_AF-A0A5N1LIX4-F1
#
_entry.id   AF-A0A5N1LIX4-F1
#
_cell.length_a   1.000
_cell.length_b   1.000
_cell.length_c   1.000
_cell.angle_alpha   90.00
_cell.angle_beta   90.00
_cell.angle_gamma   90.00
#
_symmetry.space_group_name_H-M   'P 1'
#
loop_
_entity.id
_entity.type
_entity.pdbx_description
1 polymer ?
#
loop_
_entity_poly.entity_id
_entity_poly.type
_entity_poly.pdbx_seq_one_letter_code
_entity_poly.pdbx_strand_id
1 'polypeptide(L)'
;MSPSIRSLTKDFAALFSSLVLLGPLTLGLLVLAGRIIADIIGVAVPDPLGTIGFSVTALLALWLALEGAMVQRHGLATLDRGGSFQRAARYLLVTVTTLAGLIVSIGFLALSLPWAFETQNTAAQVLGVLLVAALVATLYRTLTAAGEGYSSEQ
;
A
#
# COMPACT_ATOMS: atom_id res chain seq x y z
N MET A 1 27.71 20.24 -15.38
CA MET A 1 26.65 20.09 -16.40
C MET A 1 25.33 20.50 -15.76
N SER A 2 24.59 21.47 -16.30
CA SER A 2 23.29 21.84 -15.75
C SER A 2 22.23 20.81 -16.14
N PRO A 3 21.28 20.48 -15.24
CA PRO A 3 20.20 19.56 -15.56
C PRO A 3 19.29 20.16 -16.66
N SER A 4 18.92 19.33 -17.64
CA SER A 4 17.99 19.73 -18.70
C SER A 4 16.59 19.97 -18.13
N ILE A 5 15.83 20.91 -18.70
CA ILE A 5 14.43 21.18 -18.31
C ILE A 5 13.60 19.87 -18.32
N ARG A 6 13.84 19.00 -19.30
CA ARG A 6 13.19 17.69 -19.43
C ARG A 6 13.44 16.76 -18.23
N SER A 7 14.63 16.77 -17.63
CA SER A 7 14.91 15.95 -16.44
C SER A 7 14.22 16.53 -15.20
N LEU A 8 14.19 17.85 -15.06
CA LEU A 8 13.49 18.52 -13.96
C LEU A 8 11.97 18.25 -14.00
N THR A 9 11.35 18.28 -15.18
CA THR A 9 9.92 17.97 -15.33
C THR A 9 9.59 16.53 -14.97
N LYS A 10 10.45 15.56 -15.35
CA LYS A 10 10.27 14.15 -14.97
C LYS A 10 10.39 13.95 -13.45
N ASP A 11 11.36 14.59 -12.83
CA ASP A 11 11.58 14.50 -11.38
C ASP A 11 10.40 15.07 -10.61
N PHE A 12 9.90 16.23 -11.05
CA PHE A 12 8.70 16.84 -10.46
C PHE A 12 7.47 15.96 -10.65
N ALA A 13 7.24 15.42 -11.84
CA ALA A 13 6.08 14.58 -12.12
C ALA A 13 6.06 13.30 -11.27
N ALA A 14 7.21 12.63 -11.10
CA ALA A 14 7.31 11.44 -10.26
C ALA A 14 7.07 11.76 -8.78
N LEU A 15 7.68 12.83 -8.28
CA LEU A 15 7.47 13.29 -6.91
C LEU A 15 6.02 13.70 -6.67
N PHE A 16 5.46 14.54 -7.53
CA PHE A 16 4.09 15.03 -7.42
C PHE A 16 3.08 13.88 -7.50
N SER A 17 3.22 12.98 -8.49
CA SER A 17 2.36 11.81 -8.62
C SER A 17 2.40 10.94 -7.37
N SER A 18 3.59 10.68 -6.83
CA SER A 18 3.72 9.82 -5.66
C SER A 18 3.21 10.50 -4.38
N LEU A 19 3.51 11.79 -4.20
CA LEU A 19 3.03 12.56 -3.05
C LEU A 19 1.51 12.74 -3.05
N VAL A 20 0.91 12.99 -4.21
CA VAL A 20 -0.53 13.28 -4.31
C VAL A 20 -1.37 12.01 -4.36
N LEU A 21 -0.89 10.95 -5.00
CA LEU A 21 -1.66 9.70 -5.11
C LEU A 21 -1.26 8.70 -4.04
N LEU A 22 0.03 8.38 -3.96
CA LEU A 22 0.52 7.29 -3.12
C LEU A 22 0.53 7.68 -1.63
N GLY A 23 0.89 8.92 -1.30
CA GLY A 23 0.88 9.42 0.09
C GLY A 23 -0.49 9.32 0.76
N PRO A 24 -1.53 10.01 0.27
CA PRO A 24 -2.87 9.94 0.83
C PRO A 24 -3.48 8.54 0.81
N LEU A 25 -3.23 7.76 -0.25
CA LEU A 25 -3.68 6.38 -0.32
C LEU A 25 -3.05 5.55 0.80
N THR A 26 -1.73 5.63 0.98
CA THR A 26 -1.00 4.90 2.01
C THR A 26 -1.47 5.28 3.41
N LEU A 27 -1.65 6.58 3.66
CA LEU A 27 -2.19 7.10 4.91
C LEU A 27 -3.58 6.51 5.19
N GLY A 28 -4.48 6.58 4.20
CA GLY A 28 -5.83 6.04 4.30
C GLY A 28 -5.83 4.54 4.59
N LEU A 29 -5.01 3.76 3.87
CA LEU A 29 -4.90 2.32 4.05
C LEU A 29 -4.42 1.95 5.46
N LEU A 30 -3.36 2.58 5.94
CA LEU A 30 -2.77 2.28 7.24
C LEU A 30 -3.71 2.68 8.40
N VAL A 31 -4.34 3.86 8.33
CA VAL A 31 -5.30 4.31 9.35
C VAL A 31 -6.54 3.41 9.37
N LEU A 32 -7.08 3.10 8.19
CA LEU A 32 -8.30 2.29 8.09
C LEU A 32 -8.04 0.83 8.49
N ALA A 33 -6.91 0.25 8.09
CA ALA A 33 -6.50 -1.08 8.54
C ALA A 33 -6.34 -1.13 10.06
N GLY A 34 -5.70 -0.11 10.66
CA GLY A 34 -5.57 -0.01 12.11
C GLY A 34 -6.93 0.04 12.83
N ARG A 35 -7.90 0.77 12.28
CA ARG A 35 -9.27 0.81 12.81
C ARG A 35 -9.98 -0.53 12.69
N ILE A 36 -9.90 -1.18 11.53
CA ILE A 36 -10.50 -2.51 11.32
C ILE A 36 -9.94 -3.52 12.32
N ILE A 37 -8.61 -3.55 12.51
CA ILE A 37 -7.98 -4.46 13.48
C ILE A 37 -8.43 -4.15 14.91
N ALA A 38 -8.43 -2.87 15.30
CA ALA A 38 -8.85 -2.46 16.64
C ALA A 38 -10.31 -2.87 16.95
N ASP A 39 -11.20 -2.71 15.95
CA ASP A 39 -12.60 -3.11 16.04
C ASP A 39 -12.75 -4.64 16.19
N ILE A 40 -12.01 -5.42 15.39
CA ILE A 40 -12.00 -6.90 15.47
C ILE A 40 -11.53 -7.39 16.85
N ILE A 41 -10.52 -6.74 17.44
CA ILE A 41 -9.97 -7.15 18.74
C ILE A 41 -10.78 -6.54 19.92
N GLY A 42 -11.76 -5.67 19.63
CA GLY A 42 -12.58 -5.01 20.65
C GLY A 42 -11.81 -3.98 21.48
N VAL A 43 -10.74 -3.40 20.93
CA VAL A 43 -9.88 -2.44 21.64
C VAL A 43 -10.26 -1.03 21.24
N ALA A 44 -10.78 -0.26 22.19
CA ALA A 44 -10.92 1.18 22.04
C ALA A 44 -9.55 1.84 22.22
N VAL A 45 -9.05 2.49 21.17
CA VAL A 45 -7.79 3.24 21.23
C VAL A 45 -8.08 4.64 21.81
N PRO A 46 -7.48 5.01 22.96
CA PRO A 46 -7.63 6.34 23.53
C PRO A 46 -7.14 7.44 22.57
N ASP A 47 -7.80 8.60 22.57
CA ASP A 47 -7.49 9.73 21.66
C ASP A 47 -6.00 10.12 21.57
N PRO A 48 -5.22 10.14 22.67
CA PRO A 48 -3.78 10.44 22.59
C PRO A 48 -3.01 9.39 21.78
N LEU A 49 -3.33 8.11 21.97
CA LEU A 49 -2.71 7.01 21.22
C LEU A 49 -3.17 7.00 19.77
N GLY A 50 -4.43 7.38 19.49
CA GLY A 50 -4.93 7.59 18.14
C GLY A 50 -4.17 8.70 17.40
N THR A 51 -3.88 9.80 18.09
CA THR A 51 -3.14 10.95 17.52
C THR A 51 -1.68 10.59 17.23
N ILE A 52 -1.01 9.88 18.13
CA ILE A 52 0.34 9.37 17.92
C ILE A 52 0.35 8.38 16.75
N GLY A 53 -0.60 7.44 16.72
CA GLY A 53 -0.74 6.46 15.65
C GLY A 53 -0.95 7.12 14.29
N PHE A 54 -1.81 8.14 14.21
CA PHE A 54 -1.99 8.93 12.99
C PHE A 54 -0.69 9.62 12.55
N SER A 55 0.03 10.23 13.48
CA SER A 55 1.29 10.94 13.17
C SER A 55 2.37 10.00 12.64
N VAL A 56 2.52 8.83 13.28
CA VAL A 56 3.41 7.77 12.79
C VAL A 56 2.99 7.33 11.39
N THR A 57 1.68 7.11 11.20
CA THR A 57 1.15 6.69 9.90
C THR A 57 1.38 7.73 8.80
N ALA A 58 1.24 9.02 9.11
CA ALA A 58 1.53 10.11 8.19
C ALA A 58 3.01 10.13 7.78
N LEU A 59 3.92 9.90 8.72
CA LEU A 59 5.36 9.79 8.42
C LEU A 59 5.67 8.58 7.55
N LEU A 60 5.07 7.42 7.84
CA LEU A 60 5.24 6.20 7.04
C LEU A 60 4.68 6.38 5.62
N ALA A 61 3.52 7.04 5.49
CA ALA A 61 2.92 7.35 4.20
C ALA A 61 3.78 8.32 3.37
N LEU A 62 4.34 9.35 4.01
CA LEU A 62 5.27 10.26 3.37
C LEU A 62 6.54 9.53 2.93
N TRP A 63 7.10 8.67 3.80
CA TRP A 63 8.27 7.88 3.45
C TRP A 63 7.98 6.97 2.25
N LEU A 64 6.84 6.26 2.24
CA LEU A 64 6.49 5.40 1.12
C LEU A 64 6.26 6.21 -0.17
N ALA A 65 5.68 7.41 -0.09
CA ALA A 65 5.56 8.30 -1.24
C ALA A 65 6.93 8.68 -1.82
N LEU A 66 7.92 8.95 -0.96
CA LEU A 66 9.28 9.23 -1.41
C LEU A 66 9.94 7.99 -2.06
N GLU A 67 9.79 6.80 -1.46
CA GLU A 67 10.30 5.57 -2.06
C GLU A 67 9.60 5.25 -3.40
N GLY A 68 8.29 5.49 -3.50
CA GLY A 68 7.53 5.35 -4.75
C GLY A 68 8.05 6.26 -5.87
N ALA A 69 8.38 7.52 -5.55
CA ALA A 69 8.98 8.44 -6.51
C ALA A 69 10.38 7.98 -6.95
N MET A 70 11.19 7.47 -6.01
CA MET A 70 12.51 6.91 -6.32
C MET A 70 12.41 5.68 -7.22
N VAL A 71 11.47 4.78 -6.96
CA VAL A 71 11.23 3.58 -7.78
C VAL A 71 10.72 3.97 -9.18
N GLN A 72 9.83 4.94 -9.30
CA GLN A 72 9.37 5.43 -10.62
C GLN A 72 10.52 6.00 -11.45
N ARG A 73 11.51 6.61 -10.80
CA ARG A 73 12.63 7.28 -11.48
C ARG A 73 13.78 6.35 -11.82
N HIS A 74 14.11 5.45 -10.92
CA HIS A 74 15.35 4.66 -10.96
C HIS A 74 15.12 3.16 -10.98
N GLY A 75 13.86 2.72 -10.97
CA GLY A 75 13.46 1.32 -10.96
C GLY A 75 13.50 0.69 -9.56
N LEU A 76 13.04 -0.56 -9.51
CA LEU A 76 12.87 -1.34 -8.28
C LEU A 76 14.18 -1.64 -7.54
N ALA A 77 15.30 -1.70 -8.27
CA ALA A 77 16.64 -1.93 -7.69
C ALA A 77 17.03 -0.88 -6.63
N THR A 78 16.39 0.29 -6.63
CA THR A 78 16.63 1.31 -5.61
C THR A 78 16.14 0.95 -4.22
N LEU A 79 15.25 -0.03 -4.09
CA LEU A 79 14.84 -0.57 -2.79
C LEU A 79 16.02 -1.19 -2.03
N ASP A 80 17.02 -1.69 -2.76
CA ASP A 80 18.23 -2.30 -2.20
C ASP A 80 19.32 -1.28 -1.83
N ARG A 81 19.13 0.01 -2.11
CA ARG A 81 20.16 1.03 -1.84
C ARG A 81 20.34 1.26 -0.33
N GLY A 82 21.59 1.45 0.10
CA GLY A 82 21.96 1.81 1.48
C GLY A 82 22.42 0.61 2.31
N GLY A 83 22.51 0.80 3.63
CA GLY A 83 22.91 -0.26 4.56
C GLY A 83 21.81 -1.31 4.79
N SER A 84 22.18 -2.46 5.36
CA SER A 84 21.26 -3.57 5.63
C SER A 84 20.01 -3.15 6.42
N PHE A 85 20.17 -2.29 7.41
CA PHE A 85 19.06 -1.76 8.21
C PHE A 85 18.09 -0.89 7.38
N GLN A 86 18.61 0.00 6.53
CA GLN A 86 17.78 0.86 5.69
C GLN A 86 17.01 0.06 4.65
N ARG A 87 17.66 -0.95 4.07
CA ARG A 87 17.04 -1.92 3.16
C ARG A 87 15.90 -2.66 3.86
N ALA A 88 16.18 -3.24 5.03
CA ALA A 88 15.18 -3.97 5.81
C ALA A 88 13.97 -3.08 6.17
N ALA A 89 14.21 -1.83 6.59
CA ALA A 89 13.15 -0.91 6.97
C ALA A 89 12.20 -0.59 5.79
N ARG A 90 12.73 -0.46 4.56
CA ARG A 90 11.89 -0.22 3.38
C ARG A 90 11.08 -1.45 2.96
N TYR A 91 11.68 -2.63 3.00
CA TYR A 91 10.93 -3.86 2.77
C TYR A 91 9.84 -4.06 3.81
N LEU A 92 10.12 -3.75 5.08
CA LEU A 92 9.12 -3.79 6.14
C LEU A 92 8.00 -2.77 5.88
N LEU A 93 8.34 -1.54 5.49
CA LEU A 93 7.36 -0.51 5.14
C LEU A 93 6.44 -0.93 3.99
N VAL A 94 7.02 -1.46 2.91
CA VAL A 94 6.26 -2.00 1.75
C VAL A 94 5.36 -3.14 2.20
N THR A 95 5.88 -4.06 3.01
CA THR A 95 5.13 -5.23 3.51
C THR A 95 3.95 -4.79 4.37
N VAL A 96 4.18 -3.91 5.35
CA VAL A 96 3.12 -3.39 6.25
C VAL A 96 2.05 -2.65 5.44
N THR A 97 2.44 -1.85 4.46
CA THR A 97 1.47 -1.13 3.61
C THR A 97 0.66 -2.09 2.74
N THR A 98 1.31 -3.12 2.20
CA THR A 98 0.63 -4.14 1.37
C THR A 98 -0.39 -4.91 2.21
N LEU A 99 -0.02 -5.30 3.43
CA LEU A 99 -0.94 -5.94 4.38
C LEU A 99 -2.11 -5.02 4.75
N ALA A 100 -1.85 -3.74 5.00
CA ALA A 100 -2.92 -2.78 5.26
C ALA A 100 -3.89 -2.66 4.07
N GLY A 101 -3.36 -2.63 2.84
CA GLY A 101 -4.15 -2.68 1.61
C GLY A 101 -5.04 -3.93 1.53
N LEU A 102 -4.48 -5.10 1.86
CA LEU A 102 -5.22 -6.36 1.88
C LEU A 102 -6.34 -6.35 2.92
N ILE A 103 -6.07 -5.90 4.15
CA ILE A 103 -7.05 -5.81 5.25
C ILE A 103 -8.21 -4.90 4.86
N VAL A 104 -7.90 -3.71 4.34
CA VAL A 104 -8.92 -2.76 3.87
C VAL A 104 -9.74 -3.34 2.72
N SER A 105 -9.11 -4.02 1.77
CA SER A 105 -9.82 -4.61 0.63
C SER A 105 -10.77 -5.73 1.08
N ILE A 106 -10.33 -6.60 1.99
CA ILE A 106 -11.17 -7.66 2.57
C ILE A 106 -12.31 -7.05 3.37
N GLY A 107 -12.03 -6.08 4.24
CA GLY A 107 -13.05 -5.38 5.03
C GLY A 107 -14.09 -4.69 4.13
N PHE A 108 -13.64 -4.04 3.06
CA PHE A 108 -14.52 -3.43 2.07
C PHE A 108 -15.40 -4.48 1.39
N LEU A 109 -14.84 -5.61 0.95
CA LEU A 109 -15.60 -6.69 0.31
C LEU A 109 -16.63 -7.31 1.26
N ALA A 110 -16.26 -7.51 2.53
CA ALA A 110 -17.14 -8.07 3.55
C ALA A 110 -18.37 -7.19 3.81
N LEU A 111 -18.24 -5.86 3.70
CA LEU A 111 -19.35 -4.92 3.87
C LEU A 111 -20.11 -4.67 2.57
N SER A 112 -19.41 -4.54 1.44
CA SER A 112 -20.01 -4.11 0.18
C SER A 112 -20.72 -5.22 -0.58
N LEU A 113 -20.22 -6.47 -0.55
CA LEU A 113 -20.84 -7.57 -1.29
C LEU A 113 -22.24 -7.91 -0.77
N PRO A 114 -22.48 -8.11 0.54
CA PRO A 114 -23.82 -8.41 1.05
C PRO A 114 -24.83 -7.33 0.65
N TRP A 115 -24.46 -6.06 0.86
CA TRP A 115 -25.28 -4.91 0.47
C TRP A 115 -25.58 -4.88 -1.04
N ALA A 116 -24.57 -5.15 -1.88
CA ALA A 116 -24.72 -5.14 -3.34
C ALA A 116 -25.66 -6.27 -3.81
N PHE A 117 -25.66 -7.42 -3.15
CA PHE A 117 -26.60 -8.51 -3.42
C PHE A 117 -28.00 -8.20 -2.91
N GLU A 118 -28.13 -7.66 -1.69
CA GLU A 118 -29.42 -7.26 -1.11
C GLU A 118 -30.13 -6.19 -1.95
N THR A 119 -29.40 -5.20 -2.45
CA THR A 119 -29.95 -4.11 -3.28
C THR A 119 -30.02 -4.41 -4.76
N GLN A 120 -29.61 -5.61 -5.20
CA GLN A 120 -29.52 -6.00 -6.61
C GLN A 120 -28.72 -5.00 -7.48
N ASN A 121 -27.76 -4.30 -6.90
CA ASN A 121 -26.95 -3.33 -7.62
C ASN A 121 -25.88 -4.04 -8.47
N THR A 122 -26.21 -4.28 -9.74
CA THR A 122 -25.38 -5.06 -10.67
C THR A 122 -23.98 -4.46 -10.86
N ALA A 123 -23.86 -3.13 -10.90
CA ALA A 123 -22.55 -2.48 -11.06
C ALA A 123 -21.65 -2.73 -9.85
N ALA A 124 -22.19 -2.62 -8.63
CA ALA A 124 -21.45 -2.89 -7.41
C ALA A 124 -21.06 -4.38 -7.29
N GLN A 125 -21.95 -5.30 -7.69
CA GLN A 125 -21.65 -6.73 -7.73
C GLN A 125 -20.50 -7.05 -8.69
N VAL A 126 -20.54 -6.53 -9.91
CA VAL A 126 -19.48 -6.76 -10.91
C VAL A 126 -18.15 -6.20 -10.43
N LEU A 127 -18.13 -4.97 -9.90
CA LEU A 127 -16.91 -4.36 -9.35
C LEU A 127 -16.37 -5.16 -8.14
N GLY A 128 -17.25 -5.66 -7.27
CA GLY A 128 -16.88 -6.50 -6.15
C GLY A 128 -16.23 -7.82 -6.59
N VAL A 129 -16.83 -8.51 -7.57
CA VAL A 129 -16.27 -9.76 -8.12
C VAL A 129 -14.94 -9.51 -8.84
N LEU A 130 -14.83 -8.43 -9.61
CA LEU A 130 -13.57 -8.05 -10.25
C LEU A 130 -12.47 -7.75 -9.23
N LEU A 131 -12.82 -7.08 -8.12
CA LEU A 131 -11.88 -6.82 -7.02
C LEU A 131 -11.42 -8.13 -6.36
N VAL A 132 -12.32 -9.08 -6.12
CA VAL A 132 -11.96 -10.42 -5.62
C VAL A 132 -10.99 -11.12 -6.58
N ALA A 133 -11.31 -11.14 -7.88
CA ALA A 133 -10.46 -11.77 -8.89
C ALA A 133 -9.07 -11.10 -8.94
N ALA A 134 -9.02 -9.77 -8.86
CA ALA A 134 -7.77 -9.02 -8.82
C ALA A 134 -6.93 -9.38 -7.59
N LEU A 135 -7.53 -9.45 -6.39
CA LEU A 135 -6.84 -9.84 -5.16
C LEU A 135 -6.31 -11.27 -5.23
N VAL A 136 -7.09 -12.22 -5.75
CA VAL A 136 -6.65 -13.61 -5.91
C VAL A 136 -5.50 -13.70 -6.91
N ALA A 137 -5.59 -12.99 -8.04
CA ALA A 137 -4.55 -12.96 -9.04
C ALA A 137 -3.25 -12.33 -8.53
N THR A 138 -3.33 -11.24 -7.75
CA THR A 138 -2.15 -10.61 -7.14
C THR A 138 -1.53 -11.52 -6.11
N LEU A 139 -2.31 -12.09 -5.18
CA LEU A 139 -1.81 -13.04 -4.18
C LEU A 139 -1.13 -14.25 -4.84
N TYR A 140 -1.77 -14.83 -5.86
CA TYR A 140 -1.19 -15.94 -6.61
C TYR A 140 0.17 -15.55 -7.21
N ARG A 141 0.25 -14.42 -7.92
CA ARG A 141 1.52 -13.94 -8.51
C ARG A 141 2.60 -13.68 -7.47
N THR A 142 2.24 -13.10 -6.33
CA THR A 142 3.19 -12.84 -5.24
C THR A 142 3.72 -14.13 -4.62
N LEU A 143 2.84 -15.12 -4.40
CA LEU A 143 3.23 -16.43 -3.88
C LEU A 143 4.08 -17.22 -4.87
N THR A 144 3.74 -17.19 -6.16
CA THR A 144 4.53 -17.85 -7.21
C THR A 144 5.92 -17.22 -7.32
N ALA A 145 6.01 -15.89 -7.34
CA ALA A 145 7.30 -15.20 -7.39
C ALA A 145 8.16 -15.47 -6.15
N ALA A 146 7.55 -15.55 -4.96
CA ALA A 146 8.26 -15.94 -3.74
C ALA A 146 8.76 -17.39 -3.85
N GLY A 147 7.92 -18.32 -4.31
CA GLY A 147 8.28 -19.72 -4.52
C GLY A 147 9.43 -19.91 -5.50
N GLU A 148 9.35 -19.26 -6.68
CA GLU A 148 10.41 -19.28 -7.70
C GLU A 148 11.75 -18.76 -7.15
N GLY A 149 11.71 -17.65 -6.41
CA GLY A 149 12.89 -17.10 -5.75
C GLY A 149 13.58 -18.10 -4.82
N TYR A 150 12.82 -18.77 -3.95
CA TYR A 150 13.37 -19.80 -3.05
C TYR A 150 13.87 -21.06 -3.77
N SER A 151 13.25 -21.45 -4.87
CA SER A 151 13.70 -22.61 -5.66
C SER A 151 14.94 -22.35 -6.52
N SER A 152 15.27 -21.09 -6.81
CA SER A 152 16.46 -20.71 -7.60
C SER A 152 17.76 -20.58 -6.77
N GLU A 153 17.65 -20.59 -5.44
CA GLU A 153 18.78 -20.54 -4.50
C GLU A 153 19.21 -21.94 -3.98
N GLN A 154 18.67 -23.03 -4.55
CA GLN A 154 19.13 -24.42 -4.34
C GLN A 154 19.99 -24.90 -5.52
#